data_AF-A0A933V4P2-F1
#
_entry.id   AF-A0A933V4P2-F1
#
_cell.length_a   1.000
_cell.length_b   1.000
_cell.length_c   1.000
_cell.angle_alpha   90.00
_cell.angle_beta   90.00
_cell.angle_gamma   90.00
#
_symmetry.space_group_name_H-M   'P 1'
#
loop_
_entity.id
_entity.type
_entity.pdbx_description
1 polymer ?
#
loop_
_entity_poly.entity_id
_entity_poly.type
_entity_poly.pdbx_seq_one_letter_code
_entity_poly.pdbx_strand_id
1 'polypeptide(L)'
;MREKLIRIADFIWELPTSYKSGMRVPVRIIASEKLIGKLEEIVFEQSANTATLPGLAGYVILLPDAHSGYGASIGTVFATDPENNGVISPGAVGYDINCLPSDTEILTKFGYRQKIGDFKKTSPSLTCINLSTKKEDKAQIALFLKKYTNPHLIKITTSLGYTIQATSDHPIYTRQGMREAKLLQDSDSVSIFPFTGVAYEDPSNEVIVSEDSIRNLSLPFVSEYSREYLIRELKKRSLLPLRYNSSQLPYLIKLVAFNMGDGNLTFTNKTQLVSFWGKPEDLEEIACDISHLGYHAVFYQRKRNHSIKTKYRQYQFTTEESSLHVNSGSFVVLLHALGTPVGNKTRQDYGVPEWFKKAPLWQKRLFLAAHFGAEMSSPKVMVTNQSNFYMPTISVNKSLENLKSGYYFLNDLQNLSNDFGITTTVVREVDEHIGQTGKKSRRLRLQIMGDNNNLTRLYSQVGFEYNKEKKFLANVALSYLQYKEKILNRREEAEKLAKNLYQGKGTEKQVLDKLRHEFVSERFLHRSIF
;
A
#
# COMPACT_ATOMS: atom_id res chain seq x y z
N MET A 1 26.41 -47.10 1.98
CA MET A 1 24.99 -47.13 2.45
C MET A 1 24.08 -48.11 1.69
N ARG A 2 24.37 -48.47 0.43
CA ARG A 2 23.57 -49.44 -0.37
C ARG A 2 23.55 -50.88 0.14
N GLU A 3 24.55 -51.27 0.94
CA GLU A 3 24.63 -52.59 1.58
C GLU A 3 23.56 -52.83 2.65
N LYS A 4 22.80 -51.79 3.04
CA LYS A 4 21.70 -51.89 4.00
C LYS A 4 20.33 -52.14 3.35
N LEU A 5 20.26 -52.17 2.02
CA LEU A 5 19.01 -52.44 1.30
C LEU A 5 18.74 -53.95 1.28
N ILE A 6 17.53 -54.33 1.64
CA ILE A 6 17.08 -55.71 1.63
C ILE A 6 16.21 -55.90 0.37
N ARG A 7 16.55 -56.86 -0.50
CA ARG A 7 15.69 -57.21 -1.63
C ARG A 7 14.53 -58.07 -1.13
N ILE A 8 13.31 -57.58 -1.30
CA ILE A 8 12.09 -58.26 -0.82
C ILE A 8 11.38 -59.01 -1.96
N ALA A 9 11.45 -58.48 -3.19
CA ALA A 9 10.93 -59.13 -4.38
C ALA A 9 11.67 -58.64 -5.64
N ASP A 10 11.24 -59.10 -6.82
CA ASP A 10 11.71 -58.55 -8.08
C ASP A 10 11.34 -57.07 -8.17
N PHE A 11 12.37 -56.24 -8.45
CA PHE A 11 12.29 -54.78 -8.51
C PHE A 11 11.84 -54.08 -7.22
N ILE A 12 11.75 -54.78 -6.09
CA ILE A 12 11.36 -54.20 -4.80
C ILE A 12 12.47 -54.40 -3.78
N TRP A 13 12.99 -53.27 -3.32
CA TRP A 13 13.99 -53.16 -2.27
C TRP A 13 13.38 -52.49 -1.04
N GLU A 14 13.93 -52.77 0.13
CA GLU A 14 13.48 -52.19 1.38
C GLU A 14 14.64 -51.58 2.15
N LEU A 15 14.43 -50.36 2.62
CA LEU A 15 15.25 -49.72 3.64
C LEU A 15 14.60 -50.02 5.00
N PRO A 16 15.21 -50.88 5.83
CA PRO A 16 14.58 -51.31 7.08
C PRO A 16 14.49 -50.14 8.07
N THR A 17 13.55 -50.22 9.03
CA THR A 17 13.40 -49.21 10.09
C THR A 17 14.65 -49.05 10.96
N SER A 18 15.51 -50.08 11.02
CA SER A 18 16.81 -50.01 11.69
C SER A 18 17.84 -49.14 10.97
N TYR A 19 17.56 -48.70 9.74
CA TYR A 19 18.44 -47.83 8.98
C TYR A 19 18.71 -46.50 9.70
N LYS A 20 17.67 -45.92 10.32
CA LYS A 20 17.76 -44.63 11.03
C LYS A 20 16.83 -44.58 12.23
N SER A 21 17.34 -44.08 13.36
CA SER A 21 16.55 -43.89 14.57
C SER A 21 15.34 -42.98 14.32
N GLY A 22 14.18 -43.37 14.83
CA GLY A 22 12.92 -42.63 14.69
C GLY A 22 12.08 -43.02 13.47
N MET A 23 12.58 -43.88 12.57
CA MET A 23 11.75 -44.46 11.52
C MET A 23 10.62 -45.29 12.14
N ARG A 24 9.38 -45.01 11.73
CA ARG A 24 8.17 -45.69 12.20
C ARG A 24 7.72 -46.80 11.27
N VAL A 25 8.06 -46.67 9.99
CA VAL A 25 7.75 -47.63 8.92
C VAL A 25 8.98 -47.82 8.02
N PRO A 26 9.13 -48.95 7.31
CA PRO A 26 10.21 -49.11 6.36
C PRO A 26 9.94 -48.34 5.05
N VAL A 27 10.99 -48.08 4.28
CA VAL A 27 10.88 -47.48 2.94
C VAL A 27 10.94 -48.58 1.88
N ARG A 28 9.92 -48.70 1.03
CA ARG A 28 9.93 -49.58 -0.14
C ARG A 28 10.37 -48.83 -1.38
N ILE A 29 11.35 -49.36 -2.08
CA ILE A 29 11.92 -48.74 -3.28
C ILE A 29 11.59 -49.64 -4.48
N ILE A 30 10.83 -49.09 -5.41
CA ILE A 30 10.46 -49.77 -6.66
C ILE A 30 11.47 -49.37 -7.72
N ALA A 31 12.44 -50.24 -8.00
CA ALA A 31 13.50 -49.95 -8.95
C ALA A 31 14.25 -51.22 -9.39
N SER A 32 14.76 -51.21 -10.62
CA SER A 32 15.76 -52.19 -11.04
C SER A 32 17.09 -51.95 -10.32
N GLU A 33 17.92 -52.97 -10.23
CA GLU A 33 19.26 -52.87 -9.64
C GLU A 33 20.10 -51.76 -10.32
N LYS A 34 19.96 -51.61 -11.64
CA LYS A 34 20.58 -50.52 -12.41
C LYS A 34 20.11 -49.13 -11.97
N LEU A 35 18.83 -48.98 -11.63
CA LEU A 35 18.26 -47.71 -11.14
C LEU A 35 18.67 -47.43 -9.70
N ILE A 36 18.65 -48.45 -8.82
CA ILE A 36 19.21 -48.35 -7.45
C ILE A 36 20.66 -47.86 -7.50
N GLY A 37 21.44 -48.37 -8.45
CA GLY A 37 22.82 -47.95 -8.69
C GLY A 37 23.00 -46.47 -9.08
N LYS A 38 21.94 -45.83 -9.58
CA LYS A 38 21.95 -44.42 -10.01
C LYS A 38 21.33 -43.44 -9.03
N LEU A 39 20.55 -43.92 -8.05
CA LEU A 39 19.96 -43.05 -7.04
C LEU A 39 21.06 -42.35 -6.20
N GLU A 40 20.89 -41.04 -6.04
CA GLU A 40 21.71 -40.22 -5.17
C GLU A 40 21.54 -40.64 -3.71
N GLU A 41 22.62 -40.55 -2.93
CA GLU A 41 22.61 -40.99 -1.53
C GLU A 41 21.62 -40.21 -0.66
N ILE A 42 21.44 -38.91 -0.96
CA ILE A 42 20.49 -38.04 -0.26
C ILE A 42 19.04 -38.50 -0.38
N VAL A 43 18.67 -39.20 -1.46
CA VAL A 43 17.31 -39.71 -1.68
C VAL A 43 16.93 -40.72 -0.60
N PHE A 44 17.84 -41.64 -0.28
CA PHE A 44 17.62 -42.64 0.77
C PHE A 44 17.45 -41.98 2.15
N GLU A 45 18.25 -40.95 2.45
CA GLU A 45 18.14 -40.18 3.70
C GLU A 45 16.81 -39.41 3.79
N GLN A 46 16.37 -38.79 2.69
CA GLN A 46 15.12 -38.04 2.64
C GLN A 46 13.90 -38.96 2.82
N SER A 47 13.90 -40.14 2.21
CA SER A 47 12.84 -41.12 2.44
C SER A 47 12.87 -41.69 3.86
N ALA A 48 14.06 -41.95 4.41
CA ALA A 48 14.20 -42.37 5.81
C ALA A 48 13.67 -41.30 6.78
N ASN A 49 13.92 -40.01 6.51
CA ASN A 49 13.33 -38.90 7.26
C ASN A 49 11.80 -38.87 7.13
N THR A 50 11.28 -39.06 5.91
CA THR A 50 9.83 -39.11 5.65
C THR A 50 9.19 -40.26 6.44
N ALA A 51 9.88 -41.38 6.56
CA ALA A 51 9.43 -42.54 7.34
C ALA A 51 9.38 -42.33 8.86
N THR A 52 9.82 -41.16 9.36
CA THR A 52 9.68 -40.77 10.78
C THR A 52 8.37 -40.03 11.09
N LEU A 53 7.63 -39.59 10.05
CA LEU A 53 6.39 -38.82 10.21
C LEU A 53 5.34 -39.61 11.01
N PRO A 54 4.60 -38.97 11.92
CA PRO A 54 3.56 -39.64 12.69
C PRO A 54 2.34 -39.98 11.79
N GLY A 55 1.61 -41.02 12.19
CA GLY A 55 0.39 -41.47 11.53
C GLY A 55 0.58 -42.07 10.13
N LEU A 56 1.81 -42.46 9.74
CA LEU A 56 2.07 -43.10 8.45
C LEU A 56 1.30 -44.42 8.31
N ALA A 57 0.57 -44.57 7.21
CA ALA A 57 -0.20 -45.76 6.88
C ALA A 57 0.62 -46.72 6.01
N GLY A 58 1.28 -47.70 6.65
CA GLY A 58 1.97 -48.78 5.95
C GLY A 58 3.44 -48.49 5.67
N TYR A 59 3.77 -48.03 4.46
CA TYR A 59 5.15 -47.84 3.99
C TYR A 59 5.33 -46.45 3.40
N VAL A 60 6.56 -45.94 3.45
CA VAL A 60 6.99 -44.88 2.53
C VAL A 60 7.47 -45.56 1.25
N ILE A 61 6.97 -45.13 0.09
CA ILE A 61 7.32 -45.73 -1.20
C ILE A 61 8.18 -44.74 -1.99
N LEU A 62 9.27 -45.22 -2.55
CA LEU A 62 10.10 -44.50 -3.49
C LEU A 62 9.88 -45.06 -4.90
N LEU A 63 9.45 -44.19 -5.82
CA LEU A 63 9.20 -44.55 -7.22
C LEU A 63 10.48 -44.53 -8.08
N PRO A 64 10.48 -45.17 -9.26
CA PRO A 64 11.67 -45.30 -10.12
C PRO A 64 12.30 -43.98 -10.60
N ASP A 65 11.54 -42.88 -10.59
CA ASP A 65 11.94 -41.53 -11.02
C ASP A 65 12.47 -40.66 -9.87
N ALA A 66 12.67 -41.25 -8.69
CA ALA A 66 13.04 -40.50 -7.51
C ALA A 66 14.42 -39.82 -7.62
N HIS A 67 14.47 -38.59 -7.12
CA HIS A 67 15.66 -37.76 -7.07
C HIS A 67 15.55 -36.76 -5.90
N SER A 68 16.63 -36.01 -5.67
CA SER A 68 16.74 -35.12 -4.51
C SER A 68 15.62 -34.07 -4.47
N GLY A 69 14.92 -33.99 -3.33
CA GLY A 69 14.01 -32.90 -2.97
C GLY A 69 14.65 -31.98 -1.92
N TYR A 70 13.84 -31.24 -1.16
CA TYR A 70 14.30 -30.48 0.02
C TYR A 70 13.92 -31.16 1.35
N GLY A 71 12.74 -31.77 1.43
CA GLY A 71 12.21 -32.50 2.60
C GLY A 71 12.17 -34.00 2.32
N ALA A 72 11.03 -34.47 1.83
CA ALA A 72 10.92 -35.75 1.14
C ALA A 72 11.58 -35.65 -0.25
N SER A 73 12.11 -36.74 -0.76
CA SER A 73 12.61 -36.83 -2.13
C SER A 73 11.46 -36.70 -3.13
N ILE A 74 11.74 -36.19 -4.33
CA ILE A 74 10.77 -36.27 -5.44
C ILE A 74 10.56 -37.76 -5.77
N GLY A 75 9.34 -38.13 -6.16
CA GLY A 75 8.96 -39.54 -6.36
C GLY A 75 8.63 -40.31 -5.07
N THR A 76 8.59 -39.65 -3.91
CA THR A 76 8.15 -40.27 -2.65
C THR A 76 6.63 -40.26 -2.55
N VAL A 77 6.04 -41.42 -2.27
CA VAL A 77 4.63 -41.60 -1.97
C VAL A 77 4.49 -42.07 -0.52
N PHE A 78 3.64 -41.39 0.24
CA PHE A 78 3.30 -41.79 1.60
C PHE A 78 1.87 -41.34 1.88
N ALA A 79 1.18 -42.09 2.75
CA ALA A 79 -0.13 -41.73 3.26
C ALA A 79 -0.01 -41.54 4.78
N THR A 80 -0.68 -40.52 5.30
CA THR A 80 -0.84 -40.30 6.74
C THR A 80 -2.32 -40.35 7.08
N ASP A 81 -2.65 -40.93 8.23
CA ASP A 81 -4.00 -41.02 8.76
C ASP A 81 -4.21 -39.92 9.81
N PRO A 82 -4.99 -38.85 9.51
CA PRO A 82 -5.24 -37.77 10.45
C PRO A 82 -5.89 -38.22 11.76
N GLU A 83 -6.69 -39.30 11.74
CA GLU A 83 -7.34 -39.84 12.95
C GLU A 83 -6.33 -40.52 13.87
N ASN A 84 -5.21 -40.98 13.31
CA ASN A 84 -4.10 -41.58 14.06
C ASN A 84 -2.88 -40.65 14.14
N ASN A 85 -3.12 -39.37 14.48
CA ASN A 85 -2.09 -38.34 14.67
C ASN A 85 -1.23 -38.08 13.41
N GLY A 86 -1.79 -38.34 12.23
CA GLY A 86 -1.18 -38.08 10.94
C GLY A 86 -1.03 -36.60 10.63
N VAL A 87 -0.02 -36.29 9.82
CA VAL A 87 0.33 -34.91 9.45
C VAL A 87 -0.11 -34.58 8.04
N ILE A 88 -0.71 -33.41 7.87
CA ILE A 88 -0.94 -32.80 6.56
C ILE A 88 0.26 -31.89 6.26
N SER A 89 1.06 -32.27 5.26
CA SER A 89 2.20 -31.46 4.81
C SER A 89 1.95 -30.92 3.40
N PRO A 90 1.66 -29.61 3.24
CA PRO A 90 1.36 -29.04 1.94
C PRO A 90 2.62 -28.92 1.05
N GLY A 91 3.82 -29.08 1.62
CA GLY A 91 5.11 -29.03 0.93
C GLY A 91 6.04 -30.14 1.41
N ALA A 92 5.57 -31.39 1.39
CA ALA A 92 6.34 -32.54 1.87
C ALA A 92 7.70 -32.68 1.18
N VAL A 93 7.75 -32.45 -0.13
CA VAL A 93 8.99 -32.43 -0.92
C VAL A 93 9.83 -31.18 -0.67
N GLY A 94 9.20 -30.10 -0.20
CA GLY A 94 9.75 -28.76 -0.08
C GLY A 94 9.01 -27.73 -0.93
N TYR A 95 9.25 -26.46 -0.65
CA TYR A 95 8.89 -25.35 -1.52
C TYR A 95 10.17 -24.62 -1.93
N ASP A 96 10.19 -24.07 -3.14
CA ASP A 96 11.12 -22.99 -3.46
C ASP A 96 10.71 -21.78 -2.62
N ILE A 97 11.37 -21.61 -1.47
CA ILE A 97 11.07 -20.52 -0.56
C ILE A 97 11.77 -19.27 -1.07
N ASN A 98 11.08 -18.58 -1.98
CA ASN A 98 11.46 -17.27 -2.48
C ASN A 98 11.41 -16.24 -1.35
N CYS A 99 12.51 -16.08 -0.62
CA CYS A 99 12.55 -15.28 0.61
C CYS A 99 13.07 -13.87 0.37
N LEU A 100 12.68 -12.98 1.28
CA LEU A 100 13.29 -11.67 1.49
C LEU A 100 13.93 -11.68 2.90
N PRO A 101 14.98 -10.87 3.14
CA PRO A 101 15.51 -10.63 4.49
C PRO A 101 14.42 -10.18 5.46
N SER A 102 14.52 -10.58 6.74
CA SER A 102 13.50 -10.32 7.75
C SER A 102 13.23 -8.83 8.01
N ASP A 103 14.21 -7.97 7.73
CA ASP A 103 14.13 -6.52 7.85
C ASP A 103 13.60 -5.82 6.60
N THR A 104 13.25 -6.57 5.55
CA THR A 104 12.64 -6.01 4.34
C THR A 104 11.29 -5.39 4.66
N GLU A 105 11.16 -4.11 4.36
CA GLU A 105 9.90 -3.37 4.53
C GLU A 105 8.90 -3.73 3.44
N ILE A 106 7.70 -4.14 3.85
CA ILE A 106 6.59 -4.48 2.96
C ILE A 106 5.48 -3.45 3.11
N LEU A 107 5.02 -2.93 1.97
CA LEU A 107 3.90 -2.00 1.90
C LEU A 107 2.57 -2.73 2.11
N THR A 108 1.77 -2.24 3.05
CA THR A 108 0.42 -2.75 3.32
C THR A 108 -0.65 -2.01 2.53
N LYS A 109 -1.88 -2.53 2.48
CA LYS A 109 -3.01 -1.89 1.80
C LYS A 109 -3.40 -0.53 2.36
N PHE A 110 -3.02 -0.24 3.61
CA PHE A 110 -3.24 1.06 4.25
C PHE A 110 -2.04 1.99 4.07
N GLY A 111 -1.08 1.57 3.25
CA GLY A 111 0.04 2.36 2.81
C GLY A 111 1.12 2.58 3.86
N TYR A 112 1.11 1.88 4.99
CA TYR A 112 2.28 1.85 5.87
C TYR A 112 3.22 0.70 5.51
N ARG A 113 4.48 0.83 5.91
CA ARG A 113 5.51 -0.19 5.79
C ARG A 113 5.76 -0.87 7.11
N GLN A 114 5.87 -2.19 7.07
CA GLN A 114 6.25 -3.00 8.22
C GLN A 114 7.26 -4.05 7.75
N LYS A 115 8.23 -4.39 8.60
CA LYS A 115 9.22 -5.42 8.27
C LYS A 115 8.53 -6.76 8.14
N ILE A 116 8.89 -7.53 7.10
CA ILE A 116 8.31 -8.85 6.85
C ILE A 116 8.48 -9.80 8.06
N GLY A 117 9.58 -9.68 8.81
CA GLY A 117 9.83 -10.47 10.02
C GLY A 117 8.80 -10.25 11.13
N ASP A 118 8.14 -9.09 11.18
CA ASP A 118 7.12 -8.78 12.18
C ASP A 118 5.75 -9.40 11.85
N PHE A 119 5.56 -9.90 10.62
CA PHE A 119 4.33 -10.59 10.21
C PHE A 119 4.09 -11.92 10.94
N LYS A 120 5.07 -12.39 11.72
CA LYS A 120 4.85 -13.50 12.67
C LYS A 120 3.80 -13.15 13.74
N LYS A 121 3.67 -11.86 14.09
CA LYS A 121 2.75 -11.36 15.14
C LYS A 121 1.48 -10.75 14.55
N THR A 122 1.56 -10.24 13.33
CA THR A 122 0.50 -9.49 12.66
C THR A 122 0.22 -10.08 11.29
N SER A 123 -1.04 -10.14 10.87
CA SER A 123 -1.41 -10.58 9.52
C SER A 123 -2.04 -9.42 8.73
N PRO A 124 -1.25 -8.39 8.35
CA PRO A 124 -1.78 -7.28 7.59
C PRO A 124 -2.20 -7.72 6.18
N SER A 125 -3.16 -6.98 5.61
CA SER A 125 -3.49 -7.10 4.21
C SER A 125 -2.48 -6.31 3.38
N LEU A 126 -1.94 -6.95 2.34
CA LEU A 126 -0.83 -6.42 1.55
C LEU A 126 -1.35 -5.80 0.25
N THR A 127 -0.60 -4.81 -0.25
CA THR A 127 -0.75 -4.34 -1.63
C THR A 127 -0.01 -5.30 -2.56
N CYS A 128 -0.65 -5.73 -3.63
CA CYS A 128 -0.02 -6.56 -4.66
C CYS A 128 -0.37 -6.05 -6.06
N ILE A 129 0.30 -6.60 -7.07
CA ILE A 129 -0.05 -6.39 -8.48
C ILE A 129 -0.62 -7.68 -9.02
N ASN A 130 -1.85 -7.64 -9.52
CA ASN A 130 -2.45 -8.76 -10.21
C ASN A 130 -1.79 -8.89 -11.59
N LEU A 131 -1.02 -9.95 -11.82
CA LEU A 131 -0.20 -10.10 -13.02
C LEU A 131 -1.03 -10.25 -14.31
N SER A 132 -2.28 -10.73 -14.21
CA SER A 132 -3.20 -10.88 -15.33
C SER A 132 -3.77 -9.53 -15.77
N THR A 133 -4.24 -8.73 -14.81
CA THR A 133 -4.85 -7.42 -15.10
C THR A 133 -3.84 -6.28 -15.15
N LYS A 134 -2.62 -6.50 -14.63
CA LYS A 134 -1.56 -5.51 -14.42
C LYS A 134 -1.99 -4.32 -13.57
N LYS A 135 -2.98 -4.52 -12.70
CA LYS A 135 -3.52 -3.51 -11.80
C LYS A 135 -3.16 -3.84 -10.35
N GLU A 136 -3.16 -2.80 -9.52
CA GLU A 136 -3.04 -2.95 -8.07
C GLU A 136 -4.23 -3.76 -7.54
N ASP A 137 -3.94 -4.67 -6.61
CA ASP A 137 -4.89 -5.57 -5.97
C ASP A 137 -4.48 -5.78 -4.50
N LYS A 138 -5.26 -6.57 -3.76
CA LYS A 138 -5.06 -6.83 -2.33
C LYS A 138 -4.80 -8.32 -2.09
N ALA A 139 -3.85 -8.64 -1.21
CA ALA A 139 -3.56 -10.00 -0.78
C ALA A 139 -3.72 -10.14 0.74
N GLN A 140 -4.07 -11.36 1.18
CA GLN A 140 -3.99 -11.77 2.58
C GLN A 140 -2.83 -12.73 2.76
N ILE A 141 -2.19 -12.67 3.92
CA ILE A 141 -1.13 -13.61 4.27
C ILE A 141 -1.80 -14.93 4.67
N ALA A 142 -1.61 -15.97 3.86
CA ALA A 142 -2.12 -17.31 4.17
C ALA A 142 -1.19 -18.08 5.11
N LEU A 143 0.13 -17.94 4.93
CA LEU A 143 1.14 -18.63 5.71
C LEU A 143 2.42 -17.79 5.81
N PHE A 144 3.03 -17.76 7.00
CA PHE A 144 4.32 -17.13 7.22
C PHE A 144 5.42 -18.20 7.31
N LEU A 145 6.27 -18.27 6.28
CA LEU A 145 7.41 -19.19 6.22
C LEU A 145 8.71 -18.46 6.57
N LYS A 146 9.63 -19.18 7.21
CA LYS A 146 10.95 -18.66 7.57
C LYS A 146 12.03 -19.71 7.33
N LYS A 147 13.18 -19.26 6.82
CA LYS A 147 14.39 -20.07 6.67
C LYS A 147 15.52 -19.36 7.40
N TYR A 148 16.20 -20.08 8.28
CA TYR A 148 17.43 -19.60 8.91
C TYR A 148 18.61 -19.96 8.00
N THR A 149 19.66 -19.13 7.98
CA THR A 149 20.92 -19.38 7.29
C THR A 149 20.81 -19.62 5.77
N ASN A 150 20.62 -18.54 4.99
CA ASN A 150 20.93 -18.54 3.56
C ASN A 150 22.12 -17.59 3.31
N PRO A 151 23.33 -18.10 2.98
CA PRO A 151 24.52 -17.28 2.78
C PRO A 151 24.54 -16.51 1.45
N HIS A 152 23.60 -16.78 0.54
CA HIS A 152 23.61 -16.20 -0.81
C HIS A 152 22.35 -15.35 -1.06
N LEU A 153 22.45 -14.07 -0.70
CA LEU A 153 21.47 -13.04 -1.06
C LEU A 153 21.97 -12.23 -2.26
N ILE A 154 21.08 -11.95 -3.19
CA ILE A 154 21.31 -11.06 -4.32
C ILE A 154 20.72 -9.70 -3.98
N LYS A 155 21.52 -8.63 -4.11
CA LYS A 155 21.06 -7.25 -4.01
C LYS A 155 20.87 -6.68 -5.40
N ILE A 156 19.64 -6.34 -5.75
CA ILE A 156 19.30 -5.69 -7.01
C ILE A 156 19.11 -4.19 -6.73
N THR A 157 19.76 -3.33 -7.53
CA THR A 157 19.62 -1.88 -7.44
C THR A 157 19.22 -1.33 -8.80
N THR A 158 18.10 -0.62 -8.87
CA THR A 158 17.62 -0.03 -10.13
C THR A 158 18.36 1.26 -10.45
N SER A 159 18.31 1.69 -11.72
CA SER A 159 18.85 2.98 -12.16
C SER A 159 18.20 4.18 -11.46
N LEU A 160 16.99 4.02 -10.88
CA LEU A 160 16.33 5.03 -10.04
C LEU A 160 16.70 4.94 -8.55
N GLY A 161 17.46 3.92 -8.14
CA GLY A 161 18.00 3.78 -6.79
C GLY A 161 17.16 2.93 -5.84
N TYR A 162 16.11 2.27 -6.34
CA TYR A 162 15.36 1.28 -5.56
C TYR A 162 16.20 0.04 -5.36
N THR A 163 16.21 -0.50 -4.15
CA THR A 163 16.96 -1.69 -3.80
C THR A 163 16.07 -2.77 -3.24
N ILE A 164 16.31 -4.02 -3.64
CA ILE A 164 15.74 -5.19 -2.99
C ILE A 164 16.85 -6.21 -2.75
N GLN A 165 16.79 -6.88 -1.60
CA GLN A 165 17.63 -8.05 -1.31
C GLN A 165 16.72 -9.27 -1.28
N ALA A 166 17.13 -10.34 -1.95
CA ALA A 166 16.33 -11.55 -2.05
C ALA A 166 17.21 -12.79 -2.23
N THR A 167 16.63 -13.97 -2.03
CA THR A 167 17.30 -15.23 -2.39
C THR A 167 17.47 -15.35 -3.91
N SER A 168 18.43 -16.15 -4.36
CA SER A 168 18.79 -16.26 -5.78
C SER A 168 17.64 -16.70 -6.70
N ASP A 169 16.73 -17.52 -6.17
CA ASP A 169 15.53 -18.06 -6.80
C ASP A 169 14.33 -17.08 -6.76
N HIS A 170 14.41 -15.99 -5.99
CA HIS A 170 13.28 -15.09 -5.81
C HIS A 170 12.83 -14.46 -7.14
N PRO A 171 11.55 -14.60 -7.54
CA PRO A 171 11.06 -14.10 -8.81
C PRO A 171 10.89 -12.58 -8.77
N ILE A 172 11.47 -11.91 -9.75
CA ILE A 172 11.36 -10.48 -9.97
C ILE A 172 10.55 -10.25 -11.24
N TYR A 173 9.56 -9.35 -11.15
CA TYR A 173 8.67 -9.09 -12.27
C TYR A 173 9.34 -8.15 -13.29
N THR A 174 9.65 -8.70 -14.46
CA THR A 174 10.30 -8.01 -15.59
C THR A 174 9.31 -7.78 -16.74
N ARG A 175 9.76 -7.08 -17.79
CA ARG A 175 8.98 -6.96 -19.04
C ARG A 175 8.65 -8.30 -19.71
N GLN A 176 9.46 -9.34 -19.47
CA GLN A 176 9.26 -10.68 -20.02
C GLN A 176 8.49 -11.60 -19.06
N GLY A 177 8.00 -11.08 -17.92
CA GLY A 177 7.38 -11.87 -16.87
C GLY A 177 8.29 -12.07 -15.66
N MET A 178 7.93 -13.01 -14.80
CA MET A 178 8.72 -13.36 -13.62
C MET A 178 10.01 -14.05 -14.03
N ARG A 179 11.15 -13.51 -13.57
CA ARG A 179 12.48 -14.12 -13.74
C ARG A 179 13.17 -14.19 -12.39
N GLU A 180 13.86 -15.28 -12.10
CA GLU A 180 14.63 -15.42 -10.85
C GLU A 180 15.71 -14.34 -10.74
N ALA A 181 15.95 -13.86 -9.51
CA ALA A 181 16.92 -12.81 -9.22
C ALA A 181 18.31 -13.10 -9.78
N LYS A 182 18.76 -14.37 -9.76
CA LYS A 182 20.08 -14.79 -10.26
C LYS A 182 20.22 -14.72 -11.79
N LEU A 183 19.11 -14.66 -12.51
CA LEU A 183 19.08 -14.62 -13.96
C LEU A 183 18.96 -13.19 -14.51
N LEU A 184 18.85 -12.18 -13.64
CA LEU A 184 18.79 -10.79 -14.06
C LEU A 184 20.15 -10.28 -14.53
N GLN A 185 20.10 -9.40 -15.53
CA GLN A 185 21.25 -8.68 -16.08
C GLN A 185 21.02 -7.18 -15.93
N ASP A 186 22.09 -6.38 -16.01
CA ASP A 186 22.00 -4.91 -15.87
C ASP A 186 21.10 -4.24 -16.93
N SER A 187 20.89 -4.90 -18.06
CA SER A 187 20.00 -4.45 -19.14
C SER A 187 18.51 -4.76 -18.88
N ASP A 188 18.19 -5.59 -17.89
CA ASP A 188 16.82 -6.00 -17.63
C ASP A 188 15.99 -4.87 -17.00
N SER A 189 14.78 -4.68 -17.52
CA SER A 189 13.81 -3.75 -16.95
C SER A 189 12.91 -4.48 -15.94
N VAL A 190 12.98 -4.05 -14.68
CA VAL A 190 12.15 -4.55 -13.58
C VAL A 190 11.02 -3.58 -13.26
N SER A 191 9.90 -4.11 -12.76
CA SER A 191 8.78 -3.30 -12.29
C SER A 191 9.09 -2.70 -10.92
N ILE A 192 8.69 -1.45 -10.71
CA ILE A 192 8.82 -0.74 -9.43
C ILE A 192 7.46 -0.19 -8.99
N PHE A 193 7.30 0.00 -7.69
CA PHE A 193 6.19 0.73 -7.10
C PHE A 193 6.75 1.89 -6.27
N PRO A 194 6.79 3.12 -6.82
CA PRO A 194 7.48 4.25 -6.20
C PRO A 194 6.96 4.66 -4.82
N PHE A 195 5.66 4.51 -4.60
CA PHE A 195 5.02 4.86 -3.35
C PHE A 195 5.56 4.02 -2.19
N THR A 196 6.14 4.68 -1.18
CA THR A 196 6.74 3.99 -0.02
C THR A 196 5.86 4.06 1.23
N GLY A 197 5.04 5.08 1.39
CA GLY A 197 4.32 5.33 2.63
C GLY A 197 5.23 5.65 3.82
N VAL A 198 4.70 5.44 5.03
CA VAL A 198 5.39 5.69 6.30
C VAL A 198 5.56 4.41 7.10
N ALA A 199 6.48 4.39 8.07
CA ALA A 199 6.67 3.25 8.94
C ALA A 199 5.41 2.95 9.77
N TYR A 200 5.19 1.67 10.06
CA TYR A 200 4.16 1.23 10.99
C TYR A 200 4.49 1.64 12.41
N GLU A 201 3.45 2.06 13.12
CA GLU A 201 3.47 2.38 14.54
C GLU A 201 2.24 1.74 15.16
N ASP A 202 2.42 0.98 16.24
CA ASP A 202 1.35 0.31 16.96
C ASP A 202 0.38 1.36 17.53
N PRO A 203 -0.90 1.36 17.09
CA PRO A 203 -1.87 2.30 17.64
C PRO A 203 -2.20 1.95 19.09
N SER A 204 -2.50 2.97 19.90
CA SER A 204 -2.94 2.76 21.28
C SER A 204 -4.29 2.05 21.35
N ASN A 205 -4.64 1.56 22.55
CA ASN A 205 -5.97 1.02 22.81
C ASN A 205 -6.97 2.11 23.28
N GLU A 206 -6.61 3.40 23.24
CA GLU A 206 -7.49 4.49 23.69
C GLU A 206 -8.78 4.53 22.86
N VAL A 207 -9.91 4.86 23.51
CA VAL A 207 -11.22 4.96 22.86
C VAL A 207 -11.34 6.31 22.15
N ILE A 208 -11.77 6.26 20.89
CA ILE A 208 -12.10 7.44 20.06
C ILE A 208 -13.59 7.72 20.16
N VAL A 209 -14.43 6.70 19.93
CA VAL A 209 -15.89 6.80 20.02
C VAL A 209 -16.41 5.75 20.97
N SER A 210 -17.01 6.20 22.06
CA SER A 210 -17.68 5.35 23.06
C SER A 210 -19.19 5.34 22.85
N GLU A 211 -19.89 4.49 23.60
CA GLU A 211 -21.36 4.55 23.67
C GLU A 211 -21.83 5.91 24.18
N ASP A 212 -21.16 6.46 25.20
CA ASP A 212 -21.51 7.76 25.78
C ASP A 212 -21.23 8.91 24.80
N SER A 213 -20.22 8.76 23.92
CA SER A 213 -20.00 9.69 22.81
C SER A 213 -21.22 9.76 21.90
N ILE A 214 -21.83 8.60 21.60
CA ILE A 214 -23.09 8.55 20.85
C ILE A 214 -24.25 9.06 21.69
N ARG A 215 -24.31 8.78 23.00
CA ARG A 215 -25.39 9.25 23.86
C ARG A 215 -25.45 10.78 23.98
N ASN A 216 -24.28 11.41 24.02
CA ASN A 216 -24.13 12.85 24.18
C ASN A 216 -24.12 13.62 22.84
N LEU A 217 -24.14 12.91 21.71
CA LEU A 217 -24.17 13.54 20.39
C LEU A 217 -25.49 14.28 20.16
N SER A 218 -25.43 15.51 19.66
CA SER A 218 -26.62 16.31 19.35
C SER A 218 -27.36 15.73 18.15
N LEU A 219 -28.48 15.03 18.42
CA LEU A 219 -29.32 14.38 17.42
C LEU A 219 -30.79 14.82 17.64
N PRO A 220 -31.19 16.01 17.16
CA PRO A 220 -32.42 16.69 17.58
C PRO A 220 -33.73 15.97 17.25
N PHE A 221 -33.70 14.97 16.36
CA PHE A 221 -34.89 14.23 15.92
C PHE A 221 -34.83 12.73 16.28
N VAL A 222 -33.94 12.34 17.19
CA VAL A 222 -33.74 10.95 17.61
C VAL A 222 -34.18 10.78 19.06
N SER A 223 -35.16 9.92 19.32
CA SER A 223 -35.58 9.57 20.67
C SER A 223 -34.49 8.78 21.40
N GLU A 224 -34.54 8.74 22.73
CA GLU A 224 -33.61 7.95 23.55
C GLU A 224 -33.66 6.45 23.17
N TYR A 225 -34.86 5.91 22.93
CA TYR A 225 -35.03 4.54 22.45
C TYR A 225 -34.32 4.31 21.11
N SER A 226 -34.50 5.21 20.13
CA SER A 226 -33.83 5.11 18.83
C SER A 226 -32.30 5.25 18.97
N ARG A 227 -31.82 6.05 19.91
CA ARG A 227 -30.39 6.22 20.19
C ARG A 227 -29.76 4.92 20.70
N GLU A 228 -30.41 4.24 21.64
CA GLU A 228 -29.95 2.92 22.11
C GLU A 228 -29.99 1.85 21.01
N TYR A 229 -30.99 1.91 20.12
CA TYR A 229 -31.00 1.04 18.92
C TYR A 229 -29.78 1.28 18.02
N LEU A 230 -29.42 2.55 17.75
CA LEU A 230 -28.23 2.89 16.95
C LEU A 230 -26.94 2.37 17.61
N ILE A 231 -26.81 2.50 18.93
CA ILE A 231 -25.66 1.99 19.69
C ILE A 231 -25.57 0.46 19.55
N ARG A 232 -26.70 -0.25 19.69
CA ARG A 232 -26.75 -1.71 19.49
C ARG A 232 -26.33 -2.13 18.08
N GLU A 233 -26.79 -1.43 17.05
CA GLU A 233 -26.42 -1.70 15.66
C GLU A 233 -24.92 -1.49 15.41
N LEU A 234 -24.31 -0.47 16.02
CA LEU A 234 -22.87 -0.24 15.94
C LEU A 234 -22.07 -1.31 16.68
N LYS A 235 -22.50 -1.72 17.88
CA LYS A 235 -21.87 -2.82 18.64
C LYS A 235 -21.92 -4.15 17.88
N LYS A 236 -23.06 -4.46 17.25
CA LYS A 236 -23.22 -5.66 16.41
C LYS A 236 -22.20 -5.73 15.27
N ARG A 237 -21.75 -4.58 14.76
CA ARG A 237 -20.73 -4.46 13.70
C ARG A 237 -19.31 -4.30 14.23
N SER A 238 -19.10 -4.41 15.56
CA SER A 238 -17.81 -4.14 16.22
C SER A 238 -17.29 -2.72 15.96
N LEU A 239 -18.19 -1.75 15.84
CA LEU A 239 -17.87 -0.32 15.63
C LEU A 239 -17.92 0.49 16.92
N LEU A 240 -18.29 -0.12 18.05
CA LEU A 240 -18.22 0.48 19.39
C LEU A 240 -17.76 -0.54 20.44
N PRO A 241 -16.90 -0.13 21.41
CA PRO A 241 -16.16 1.14 21.40
C PRO A 241 -15.12 1.14 20.27
N LEU A 242 -15.03 2.24 19.53
CA LEU A 242 -14.04 2.41 18.47
C LEU A 242 -12.75 2.94 19.09
N ARG A 243 -11.62 2.28 18.83
CA ARG A 243 -10.30 2.57 19.40
C ARG A 243 -9.27 2.83 18.29
N TYR A 244 -8.11 3.41 18.63
CA TYR A 244 -7.03 3.61 17.65
C TYR A 244 -6.54 2.29 17.02
N ASN A 245 -6.57 1.20 17.78
CA ASN A 245 -6.19 -0.13 17.31
C ASN A 245 -7.34 -0.97 16.72
N SER A 246 -8.56 -0.41 16.58
CA SER A 246 -9.68 -1.12 15.94
C SER A 246 -9.38 -1.34 14.45
N SER A 247 -9.59 -2.58 13.97
CA SER A 247 -9.35 -2.93 12.56
C SER A 247 -10.27 -2.20 11.57
N GLN A 248 -11.37 -1.64 12.06
CA GLN A 248 -12.35 -0.83 11.32
C GLN A 248 -11.87 0.62 11.12
N LEU A 249 -11.03 1.15 12.01
CA LEU A 249 -10.67 2.56 12.03
C LEU A 249 -9.98 3.04 10.73
N PRO A 250 -9.04 2.31 10.11
CA PRO A 250 -8.40 2.75 8.88
C PRO A 250 -9.38 3.06 7.74
N TYR A 251 -10.45 2.26 7.61
CA TYR A 251 -11.50 2.50 6.62
C TYR A 251 -12.31 3.76 6.99
N LEU A 252 -12.69 3.89 8.26
CA LEU A 252 -13.43 5.04 8.75
C LEU A 252 -12.66 6.35 8.58
N ILE A 253 -11.34 6.36 8.82
CA ILE A 253 -10.48 7.53 8.57
C ILE A 253 -10.59 7.98 7.12
N LYS A 254 -10.39 7.06 6.17
CA LYS A 254 -10.47 7.38 4.74
C LYS A 254 -11.86 7.91 4.37
N LEU A 255 -12.92 7.26 4.86
CA LEU A 255 -14.31 7.65 4.58
C LEU A 255 -14.66 9.03 5.16
N VAL A 256 -14.27 9.32 6.41
CA VAL A 256 -14.44 10.65 7.03
C VAL A 256 -13.73 11.72 6.19
N ALA A 257 -12.45 11.51 5.92
CA ALA A 257 -11.61 12.48 5.21
C ALA A 257 -12.10 12.77 3.79
N PHE A 258 -12.44 11.73 3.02
CA PHE A 258 -12.99 11.90 1.68
C PHE A 258 -14.37 12.54 1.73
N ASN A 259 -15.23 12.14 2.70
CA ASN A 259 -16.55 12.73 2.82
C ASN A 259 -16.48 14.22 3.16
N MET A 260 -15.44 14.68 3.89
CA MET A 260 -15.21 16.11 4.15
C MET A 260 -14.90 16.92 2.89
N GLY A 261 -14.31 16.31 1.85
CA GLY A 261 -14.17 16.90 0.52
C GLY A 261 -15.40 16.63 -0.37
N ASP A 262 -15.33 15.54 -1.14
CA ASP A 262 -16.33 15.13 -2.14
C ASP A 262 -17.40 14.18 -1.58
N GLY A 263 -18.01 14.58 -0.46
CA GLY A 263 -19.13 13.85 0.14
C GLY A 263 -20.10 14.74 0.88
N ASN A 264 -21.21 14.16 1.32
CA ASN A 264 -22.20 14.85 2.12
C ASN A 264 -22.84 13.88 3.10
N LEU A 265 -23.18 14.39 4.28
CA LEU A 265 -23.83 13.64 5.32
C LEU A 265 -25.12 14.35 5.68
N THR A 266 -26.25 13.71 5.40
CA THR A 266 -27.59 14.25 5.64
C THR A 266 -28.22 13.51 6.81
N PHE A 267 -28.63 14.25 7.83
CA PHE A 267 -29.34 13.71 8.98
C PHE A 267 -30.54 14.58 9.31
N THR A 268 -31.72 14.15 8.86
CA THR A 268 -33.02 14.78 9.14
C THR A 268 -34.01 13.72 9.61
N ASN A 269 -35.19 14.16 10.04
CA ASN A 269 -36.29 13.23 10.39
C ASN A 269 -36.74 12.33 9.22
N LYS A 270 -36.50 12.73 7.97
CA LYS A 270 -36.90 11.99 6.76
C LYS A 270 -35.74 11.27 6.07
N THR A 271 -34.51 11.75 6.25
CA THR A 271 -33.36 11.29 5.45
C THR A 271 -32.13 11.14 6.31
N GLN A 272 -31.57 9.92 6.30
CA GLN A 272 -30.34 9.56 6.99
C GLN A 272 -29.41 8.91 5.97
N LEU A 273 -28.58 9.74 5.35
CA LEU A 273 -27.86 9.38 4.14
C LEU A 273 -26.43 9.90 4.18
N VAL A 274 -25.48 9.03 3.86
CA VAL A 274 -24.10 9.42 3.51
C VAL A 274 -23.94 9.27 2.00
N SER A 275 -23.50 10.34 1.34
CA SER A 275 -23.23 10.35 -0.11
C SER A 275 -21.75 10.64 -0.37
N PHE A 276 -21.21 9.99 -1.39
CA PHE A 276 -19.86 10.20 -1.92
C PHE A 276 -19.94 10.46 -3.42
N TRP A 277 -19.17 11.41 -3.93
CA TRP A 277 -19.09 11.71 -5.37
C TRP A 277 -17.70 11.38 -5.89
N GLY A 278 -17.63 10.88 -7.13
CA GLY A 278 -16.35 10.49 -7.72
C GLY A 278 -16.53 9.74 -9.03
N LYS A 279 -15.42 9.28 -9.60
CA LYS A 279 -15.44 8.38 -10.76
C LYS A 279 -15.94 7.00 -10.35
N PRO A 280 -16.61 6.24 -11.24
CA PRO A 280 -17.09 4.90 -10.94
C PRO A 280 -16.02 3.99 -10.32
N GLU A 281 -14.81 3.96 -10.89
CA GLU A 281 -13.73 3.12 -10.38
C GLU A 281 -13.23 3.51 -8.98
N ASP A 282 -13.34 4.77 -8.58
CA ASP A 282 -12.96 5.26 -7.26
C ASP A 282 -14.07 4.94 -6.23
N LEU A 283 -15.33 5.10 -6.66
CA LEU A 283 -16.51 4.77 -5.85
C LEU A 283 -16.62 3.27 -5.54
N GLU A 284 -16.14 2.39 -6.42
CA GLU A 284 -16.03 0.95 -6.16
C GLU A 284 -15.11 0.64 -4.96
N GLU A 285 -14.01 1.37 -4.82
CA GLU A 285 -13.10 1.21 -3.68
C GLU A 285 -13.75 1.66 -2.37
N ILE A 286 -14.45 2.81 -2.41
CA ILE A 286 -15.24 3.32 -1.29
C ILE A 286 -16.34 2.30 -0.91
N ALA A 287 -17.05 1.73 -1.89
CA ALA A 287 -18.09 0.73 -1.66
C ALA A 287 -17.53 -0.55 -1.02
N CYS A 288 -16.34 -0.99 -1.45
CA CYS A 288 -15.64 -2.12 -0.86
C CYS A 288 -15.34 -1.86 0.62
N ASP A 289 -14.82 -0.68 0.96
CA ASP A 289 -14.49 -0.30 2.33
C ASP A 289 -15.74 -0.15 3.21
N ILE A 290 -16.85 0.37 2.67
CA ILE A 290 -18.15 0.43 3.37
C ILE A 290 -18.69 -0.98 3.64
N SER A 291 -18.55 -1.91 2.68
CA SER A 291 -18.94 -3.31 2.84
C SER A 291 -18.14 -4.01 3.95
N HIS A 292 -16.84 -3.74 4.06
CA HIS A 292 -16.00 -4.23 5.17
C HIS A 292 -16.49 -3.77 6.55
N LEU A 293 -17.20 -2.64 6.63
CA LEU A 293 -17.80 -2.12 7.86
C LEU A 293 -19.20 -2.69 8.14
N GLY A 294 -19.70 -3.60 7.29
CA GLY A 294 -21.02 -4.21 7.43
C GLY A 294 -22.18 -3.31 6.98
N TYR A 295 -21.92 -2.40 6.04
CA TYR A 295 -22.92 -1.54 5.43
C TYR A 295 -23.04 -1.78 3.93
N HIS A 296 -24.24 -1.51 3.40
CA HIS A 296 -24.50 -1.60 1.97
C HIS A 296 -24.54 -0.20 1.36
N ALA A 297 -23.89 -0.05 0.20
CA ALA A 297 -23.81 1.20 -0.53
C ALA A 297 -24.46 1.01 -1.91
N VAL A 298 -25.25 1.98 -2.33
CA VAL A 298 -26.00 1.96 -3.59
C VAL A 298 -25.37 2.95 -4.56
N PHE A 299 -25.08 2.48 -5.78
CA PHE A 299 -24.50 3.29 -6.84
C PHE A 299 -25.58 4.03 -7.63
N TYR A 300 -25.34 5.31 -7.92
CA TYR A 300 -26.23 6.18 -8.68
C TYR A 300 -25.45 6.94 -9.73
N GLN A 301 -25.99 6.99 -10.95
CA GLN A 301 -25.42 7.74 -12.07
C GLN A 301 -26.50 8.58 -12.72
N ARG A 302 -26.18 9.85 -13.02
CA ARG A 302 -27.12 10.77 -13.67
C ARG A 302 -26.39 11.69 -14.65
N LYS A 303 -27.07 12.04 -15.74
CA LYS A 303 -26.60 13.09 -16.66
C LYS A 303 -27.04 14.46 -16.15
N ARG A 304 -26.12 15.41 -16.11
CA ARG A 304 -26.37 16.77 -15.65
C ARG A 304 -25.87 17.77 -16.67
N ASN A 305 -26.73 18.72 -17.02
CA ASN A 305 -26.38 19.84 -17.88
C ASN A 305 -25.86 20.98 -17.01
N HIS A 306 -24.62 21.39 -17.27
CA HIS A 306 -23.97 22.49 -16.59
C HIS A 306 -23.93 23.71 -17.51
N SER A 307 -24.15 24.89 -16.93
CA SER A 307 -23.86 26.15 -17.59
C SER A 307 -23.01 27.03 -16.68
N ILE A 308 -21.81 27.37 -17.15
CA ILE A 308 -20.87 28.23 -16.43
C ILE A 308 -20.76 29.55 -17.20
N LYS A 309 -21.20 30.65 -16.57
CA LYS A 309 -21.04 32.00 -17.10
C LYS A 309 -19.75 32.59 -16.54
N THR A 310 -18.72 32.67 -17.37
CA THR A 310 -17.49 33.41 -17.05
C THR A 310 -17.64 34.87 -17.47
N LYS A 311 -16.72 35.74 -17.04
CA LYS A 311 -16.68 37.15 -17.44
C LYS A 311 -16.64 37.34 -18.97
N TYR A 312 -16.15 36.35 -19.71
CA TYR A 312 -15.89 36.44 -21.16
C TYR A 312 -16.79 35.53 -22.01
N ARG A 313 -17.33 34.43 -21.47
CA ARG A 313 -18.11 33.44 -22.23
C ARG A 313 -19.03 32.60 -21.35
N GLN A 314 -20.16 32.17 -21.90
CA GLN A 314 -21.00 31.13 -21.32
C GLN A 314 -20.62 29.76 -21.91
N TYR A 315 -20.24 28.82 -21.06
CA TYR A 315 -19.99 27.43 -21.41
C TYR A 315 -21.22 26.61 -21.04
N GLN A 316 -21.66 25.73 -21.95
CA GLN A 316 -22.66 24.70 -21.67
C GLN A 316 -22.05 23.35 -21.99
N PHE A 317 -22.20 22.40 -21.09
CA PHE A 317 -21.69 21.05 -21.27
C PHE A 317 -22.51 20.08 -20.42
N THR A 318 -22.62 18.84 -20.88
CA THR A 318 -23.27 17.76 -20.14
C THR A 318 -22.19 16.88 -19.52
N THR A 319 -22.32 16.59 -18.23
CA THR A 319 -21.45 15.63 -17.55
C THR A 319 -22.29 14.51 -16.96
N GLU A 320 -21.71 13.32 -16.91
CA GLU A 320 -22.27 12.22 -16.16
C GLU A 320 -21.69 12.24 -14.74
N GLU A 321 -22.55 12.48 -13.77
CA GLU A 321 -22.21 12.53 -12.35
C GLU A 321 -22.51 11.16 -11.75
N SER A 322 -21.51 10.56 -11.11
CA SER A 322 -21.63 9.30 -10.37
C SER A 322 -21.54 9.56 -8.88
N SER A 323 -22.30 8.80 -8.10
CA SER A 323 -22.32 8.91 -6.63
C SER A 323 -22.65 7.59 -5.97
N LEU A 324 -22.19 7.43 -4.73
CA LEU A 324 -22.45 6.29 -3.89
C LEU A 324 -23.21 6.73 -2.63
N HIS A 325 -24.24 5.99 -2.25
CA HIS A 325 -25.19 6.39 -1.20
C HIS A 325 -25.36 5.28 -0.18
N VAL A 326 -25.26 5.62 1.11
CA VAL A 326 -25.47 4.70 2.24
C VAL A 326 -26.63 5.20 3.07
N ASN A 327 -27.76 4.48 3.00
CA ASN A 327 -28.97 4.77 3.77
C ASN A 327 -28.93 4.03 5.10
N SER A 328 -28.23 4.58 6.10
CA SER A 328 -28.18 4.00 7.44
C SER A 328 -27.95 5.05 8.52
N GLY A 329 -28.88 5.16 9.46
CA GLY A 329 -28.76 6.05 10.61
C GLY A 329 -27.52 5.78 11.46
N SER A 330 -27.21 4.51 11.70
CA SER A 330 -26.04 4.13 12.52
C SER A 330 -24.73 4.56 11.85
N PHE A 331 -24.63 4.44 10.52
CA PHE A 331 -23.45 4.88 9.78
C PHE A 331 -23.30 6.41 9.77
N VAL A 332 -24.40 7.13 9.55
CA VAL A 332 -24.43 8.60 9.61
C VAL A 332 -23.98 9.10 10.99
N VAL A 333 -24.53 8.52 12.05
CA VAL A 333 -24.20 8.88 13.43
C VAL A 333 -22.76 8.56 13.79
N LEU A 334 -22.22 7.43 13.32
CA LEU A 334 -20.82 7.08 13.53
C LEU A 334 -19.87 8.08 12.85
N LEU A 335 -20.09 8.39 11.57
CA LEU A 335 -19.24 9.37 10.87
C LEU A 335 -19.37 10.78 11.49
N HIS A 336 -20.57 11.15 11.93
CA HIS A 336 -20.76 12.42 12.64
C HIS A 336 -20.00 12.45 13.98
N ALA A 337 -20.06 11.37 14.77
CA ALA A 337 -19.32 11.25 16.02
C ALA A 337 -17.79 11.26 15.81
N LEU A 338 -17.31 10.80 14.65
CA LEU A 338 -15.91 10.89 14.24
C LEU A 338 -15.50 12.29 13.79
N GLY A 339 -16.45 13.21 13.62
CA GLY A 339 -16.22 14.62 13.30
C GLY A 339 -16.55 15.01 11.86
N THR A 340 -17.19 14.14 11.07
CA THR A 340 -17.71 14.54 9.74
C THR A 340 -18.85 15.57 9.91
N PRO A 341 -18.79 16.72 9.21
CA PRO A 341 -19.83 17.74 9.29
C PRO A 341 -21.15 17.27 8.66
N VAL A 342 -22.28 17.63 9.29
CA VAL A 342 -23.63 17.28 8.80
C VAL A 342 -24.19 18.44 7.96
N GLY A 343 -24.59 18.16 6.71
CA GLY A 343 -25.21 19.13 5.83
C GLY A 343 -24.23 20.10 5.16
N ASN A 344 -24.61 21.37 5.02
CA ASN A 344 -23.88 22.32 4.19
C ASN A 344 -22.56 22.79 4.84
N LYS A 345 -21.45 22.20 4.40
CA LYS A 345 -20.07 22.49 4.88
C LYS A 345 -19.64 23.95 4.71
N THR A 346 -20.12 24.64 3.68
CA THR A 346 -19.78 26.05 3.41
C THR A 346 -20.33 26.97 4.51
N ARG A 347 -21.42 26.57 5.18
CA ARG A 347 -22.19 27.42 6.12
C ARG A 347 -22.13 26.93 7.57
N GLN A 348 -21.11 26.16 7.93
CA GLN A 348 -20.93 25.67 9.28
C GLN A 348 -19.45 25.63 9.64
N ASP A 349 -19.19 25.56 10.93
CA ASP A 349 -17.84 25.40 11.44
C ASP A 349 -17.49 23.92 11.55
N TYR A 350 -16.30 23.57 11.05
CA TYR A 350 -15.67 22.26 11.23
C TYR A 350 -14.15 22.43 11.13
N GLY A 351 -13.43 21.44 11.65
CA GLY A 351 -11.98 21.33 11.60
C GLY A 351 -11.56 19.87 11.45
N VAL A 352 -10.25 19.61 11.53
CA VAL A 352 -9.80 18.21 11.65
C VAL A 352 -10.18 17.71 13.05
N PRO A 353 -10.79 16.52 13.19
CA PRO A 353 -11.19 16.02 14.50
C PRO A 353 -10.01 15.92 15.47
N GLU A 354 -10.18 16.40 16.70
CA GLU A 354 -9.10 16.51 17.70
C GLU A 354 -8.39 15.18 18.02
N TRP A 355 -9.11 14.07 17.95
CA TRP A 355 -8.54 12.74 18.18
C TRP A 355 -7.43 12.40 17.18
N PHE A 356 -7.40 12.98 15.98
CA PHE A 356 -6.29 12.76 15.04
C PHE A 356 -4.93 13.24 15.57
N LYS A 357 -4.89 14.17 16.54
CA LYS A 357 -3.62 14.65 17.12
C LYS A 357 -2.82 13.51 17.77
N LYS A 358 -3.51 12.54 18.37
CA LYS A 358 -2.91 11.35 19.01
C LYS A 358 -2.78 10.14 18.07
N ALA A 359 -3.29 10.23 16.85
CA ALA A 359 -3.20 9.11 15.92
C ALA A 359 -1.74 8.90 15.47
N PRO A 360 -1.28 7.64 15.30
CA PRO A 360 0.03 7.35 14.74
C PRO A 360 0.16 7.92 13.33
N LEU A 361 1.40 8.14 12.89
CA LEU A 361 1.68 8.86 11.64
C LEU A 361 0.98 8.23 10.41
N TRP A 362 0.90 6.90 10.35
CA TRP A 362 0.23 6.21 9.24
C TRP A 362 -1.30 6.40 9.22
N GLN A 363 -1.94 6.61 10.36
CA GLN A 363 -3.36 6.94 10.43
C GLN A 363 -3.62 8.39 10.01
N LYS A 364 -2.76 9.33 10.42
CA LYS A 364 -2.78 10.72 9.93
C LYS A 364 -2.60 10.78 8.41
N ARG A 365 -1.72 9.92 7.86
CA ARG A 365 -1.51 9.79 6.42
C ARG A 365 -2.79 9.39 5.70
N LEU A 366 -3.57 8.44 6.22
CA LEU A 366 -4.82 8.01 5.60
C LEU A 366 -5.82 9.16 5.48
N PHE A 367 -5.89 10.01 6.51
CA PHE A 367 -6.74 11.20 6.50
C PHE A 367 -6.29 12.17 5.39
N LEU A 368 -5.00 12.54 5.37
CA LEU A 368 -4.47 13.44 4.35
C LEU A 368 -4.65 12.87 2.94
N ALA A 369 -4.29 11.60 2.72
CA ALA A 369 -4.32 10.99 1.40
C ALA A 369 -5.75 10.87 0.82
N ALA A 370 -6.74 10.57 1.66
CA ALA A 370 -8.15 10.52 1.24
C ALA A 370 -8.74 11.93 1.02
N HIS A 371 -8.42 12.89 1.90
CA HIS A 371 -8.85 14.28 1.71
C HIS A 371 -8.21 14.91 0.46
N PHE A 372 -6.91 14.65 0.22
CA PHE A 372 -6.22 15.09 -1.00
C PHE A 372 -6.76 14.38 -2.24
N GLY A 373 -7.15 13.11 -2.10
CA GLY A 373 -7.86 12.33 -3.12
C GLY A 373 -9.11 13.04 -3.63
N ALA A 374 -9.89 13.63 -2.73
CA ALA A 374 -11.02 14.49 -3.08
C ALA A 374 -10.56 15.87 -3.59
N GLU A 375 -9.93 16.69 -2.73
CA GLU A 375 -9.83 18.14 -2.93
C GLU A 375 -8.54 18.63 -3.61
N MET A 376 -7.43 17.90 -3.52
CA MET A 376 -6.15 18.39 -4.02
C MET A 376 -6.06 18.27 -5.55
N SER A 377 -5.52 19.29 -6.21
CA SER A 377 -5.23 19.23 -7.66
C SER A 377 -4.28 18.09 -8.03
N SER A 378 -4.51 17.42 -9.16
CA SER A 378 -3.62 16.38 -9.67
C SER A 378 -2.19 16.91 -9.94
N PRO A 379 -1.16 16.05 -9.80
CA PRO A 379 0.21 16.38 -10.20
C PRO A 379 0.24 16.84 -11.66
N LYS A 380 0.83 18.01 -11.93
CA LYS A 380 0.88 18.60 -13.28
C LYS A 380 2.16 19.38 -13.50
N VAL A 381 2.80 19.15 -14.64
CA VAL A 381 4.01 19.89 -15.06
C VAL A 381 3.66 21.32 -15.46
N MET A 382 4.59 22.25 -15.22
CA MET A 382 4.44 23.65 -15.61
C MET A 382 4.56 23.80 -17.13
N VAL A 383 3.69 24.63 -17.72
CA VAL A 383 3.71 24.87 -19.17
C VAL A 383 4.96 25.66 -19.58
N THR A 384 5.37 26.61 -18.74
CA THR A 384 6.54 27.48 -18.97
C THR A 384 7.86 26.76 -18.68
N ASN A 385 7.85 25.73 -17.83
CA ASN A 385 9.02 24.92 -17.51
C ASN A 385 8.60 23.49 -17.21
N GLN A 386 8.62 22.64 -18.23
CA GLN A 386 8.17 21.25 -18.14
C GLN A 386 9.06 20.38 -17.23
N SER A 387 10.18 20.91 -16.72
CA SER A 387 11.01 20.22 -15.72
C SER A 387 10.53 20.42 -14.28
N ASN A 388 9.53 21.27 -14.06
CA ASN A 388 8.97 21.58 -12.74
C ASN A 388 7.47 21.29 -12.70
N PHE A 389 6.92 21.13 -11.50
CA PHE A 389 5.50 20.91 -11.26
C PHE A 389 4.83 22.17 -10.74
N TYR A 390 3.55 22.35 -11.06
CA TYR A 390 2.71 23.29 -10.35
C TYR A 390 2.55 22.85 -8.89
N MET A 391 2.45 23.83 -7.99
CA MET A 391 2.17 23.57 -6.58
C MET A 391 0.81 22.88 -6.41
N PRO A 392 0.76 21.66 -5.83
CA PRO A 392 -0.49 20.99 -5.52
C PRO A 392 -1.34 21.88 -4.62
N THR A 393 -2.60 22.05 -4.99
CA THR A 393 -3.47 23.06 -4.41
C THR A 393 -4.71 22.43 -3.83
N ILE A 394 -5.04 22.79 -2.59
CA ILE A 394 -6.28 22.45 -1.89
C ILE A 394 -7.10 23.73 -1.78
N SER A 395 -8.42 23.66 -1.97
CA SER A 395 -9.28 24.82 -1.86
C SER A 395 -10.56 24.50 -1.10
N VAL A 396 -10.96 25.36 -0.19
CA VAL A 396 -12.21 25.21 0.56
C VAL A 396 -13.04 26.49 0.40
N ASN A 397 -14.33 26.34 0.16
CA ASN A 397 -15.24 27.47 0.06
C ASN A 397 -16.03 27.62 1.37
N LYS A 398 -16.05 28.83 1.94
CA LYS A 398 -16.80 29.16 3.16
C LYS A 398 -17.66 30.40 2.96
N SER A 399 -18.79 30.45 3.67
CA SER A 399 -19.56 31.69 3.84
C SER A 399 -18.69 32.74 4.53
N LEU A 400 -19.05 34.02 4.40
CA LEU A 400 -18.30 35.09 5.06
C LEU A 400 -18.27 34.93 6.60
N GLU A 401 -19.36 34.42 7.19
CA GLU A 401 -19.50 34.18 8.64
C GLU A 401 -18.61 33.02 9.12
N ASN A 402 -18.37 32.01 8.28
CA ASN A 402 -17.62 30.81 8.61
C ASN A 402 -16.16 30.82 8.09
N LEU A 403 -15.63 31.97 7.66
CA LEU A 403 -14.27 32.05 7.12
C LEU A 403 -13.21 31.60 8.13
N LYS A 404 -13.39 31.97 9.40
CA LYS A 404 -12.46 31.56 10.48
C LYS A 404 -12.36 30.04 10.57
N SER A 405 -13.48 29.31 10.47
CA SER A 405 -13.46 27.84 10.42
C SER A 405 -12.66 27.31 9.23
N GLY A 406 -12.77 27.94 8.06
CA GLY A 406 -11.99 27.55 6.90
C GLY A 406 -10.48 27.72 7.12
N TYR A 407 -10.06 28.82 7.75
CA TYR A 407 -8.66 29.01 8.14
C TYR A 407 -8.18 27.97 9.14
N TYR A 408 -8.98 27.68 10.19
CA TYR A 408 -8.64 26.65 11.17
C TYR A 408 -8.46 25.28 10.50
N PHE A 409 -9.40 24.87 9.66
CA PHE A 409 -9.30 23.60 8.95
C PHE A 409 -8.06 23.50 8.05
N LEU A 410 -7.76 24.55 7.27
CA LEU A 410 -6.57 24.54 6.40
C LEU A 410 -5.26 24.61 7.21
N ASN A 411 -5.24 25.28 8.36
CA ASN A 411 -4.10 25.27 9.27
C ASN A 411 -3.91 23.90 9.93
N ASP A 412 -4.98 23.18 10.27
CA ASP A 412 -4.88 21.80 10.74
C ASP A 412 -4.29 20.88 9.66
N LEU A 413 -4.70 21.03 8.40
CA LEU A 413 -4.10 20.30 7.28
C LEU A 413 -2.62 20.65 7.09
N GLN A 414 -2.24 21.92 7.27
CA GLN A 414 -0.84 22.34 7.27
C GLN A 414 -0.06 21.65 8.40
N ASN A 415 -0.59 21.65 9.63
CA ASN A 415 0.03 20.98 10.79
C ASN A 415 0.19 19.48 10.55
N LEU A 416 -0.85 18.80 10.08
CA LEU A 416 -0.77 17.39 9.71
C LEU A 416 0.25 17.13 8.59
N SER A 417 0.36 18.04 7.60
CA SER A 417 1.37 17.91 6.53
C SER A 417 2.79 18.09 7.07
N ASN A 418 2.97 18.98 8.05
CA ASN A 418 4.26 19.21 8.71
C ASN A 418 4.76 17.96 9.46
N ASP A 419 3.88 17.09 9.97
CA ASP A 419 4.27 15.80 10.58
C ASP A 419 5.03 14.89 9.59
N PHE A 420 4.86 15.09 8.27
CA PHE A 420 5.59 14.39 7.20
C PHE A 420 6.79 15.19 6.66
N GLY A 421 7.10 16.33 7.29
CA GLY A 421 8.08 17.30 6.80
C GLY A 421 7.65 17.97 5.49
N ILE A 422 6.34 18.04 5.21
CA ILE A 422 5.80 18.70 4.02
C ILE A 422 5.44 20.14 4.35
N THR A 423 6.12 21.07 3.68
CA THR A 423 5.89 22.50 3.80
C THR A 423 4.81 23.00 2.85
N THR A 424 4.07 24.02 3.29
CA THR A 424 2.97 24.61 2.52
C THR A 424 3.11 26.14 2.49
N THR A 425 2.38 26.78 1.59
CA THR A 425 2.17 28.23 1.64
C THR A 425 1.31 28.62 2.84
N VAL A 426 1.33 29.90 3.20
CA VAL A 426 0.25 30.49 4.00
C VAL A 426 -1.09 30.36 3.27
N VAL A 427 -2.18 30.23 4.02
CA VAL A 427 -3.53 30.19 3.47
C VAL A 427 -3.88 31.54 2.86
N ARG A 428 -4.40 31.53 1.63
CA ARG A 428 -4.78 32.75 0.89
C ARG A 428 -6.24 32.72 0.49
N GLU A 429 -6.87 33.90 0.46
CA GLU A 429 -8.19 34.08 -0.13
C GLU A 429 -8.03 34.39 -1.62
N VAL A 430 -8.84 33.75 -2.48
CA VAL A 430 -8.59 33.83 -3.93
C VAL A 430 -9.66 34.58 -4.70
N ASP A 431 -10.95 34.51 -4.37
CA ASP A 431 -12.01 35.30 -5.02
C ASP A 431 -13.31 35.23 -4.18
N GLU A 432 -14.21 36.21 -4.35
CA GLU A 432 -15.59 36.15 -3.85
C GLU A 432 -16.49 35.43 -4.87
N HIS A 433 -17.16 34.36 -4.44
CA HIS A 433 -18.12 33.61 -5.25
C HIS A 433 -19.54 33.86 -4.77
N ILE A 434 -20.42 34.29 -5.67
CA ILE A 434 -21.85 34.43 -5.43
C ILE A 434 -22.51 33.10 -5.83
N GLY A 435 -22.97 32.34 -4.85
CA GLY A 435 -23.67 31.07 -5.09
C GLY A 435 -25.03 31.30 -5.75
N GLN A 436 -25.66 30.22 -6.22
CA GLN A 436 -26.96 30.26 -6.90
C GLN A 436 -28.08 30.90 -6.07
N THR A 437 -27.98 30.89 -4.74
CA THR A 437 -28.94 31.52 -3.82
C THR A 437 -28.61 32.99 -3.50
N GLY A 438 -27.71 33.63 -4.26
CA GLY A 438 -27.26 35.01 -4.03
C GLY A 438 -26.33 35.20 -2.82
N LYS A 439 -26.06 34.15 -2.04
CA LYS A 439 -25.18 34.24 -0.86
C LYS A 439 -23.71 34.24 -1.27
N LYS A 440 -22.97 35.19 -0.70
CA LYS A 440 -21.53 35.36 -0.90
C LYS A 440 -20.74 34.30 -0.12
N SER A 441 -19.70 33.79 -0.75
CA SER A 441 -18.71 32.88 -0.17
C SER A 441 -17.32 33.30 -0.63
N ARG A 442 -16.28 32.97 0.13
CA ARG A 442 -14.90 33.12 -0.33
C ARG A 442 -14.22 31.77 -0.40
N ARG A 443 -13.32 31.67 -1.37
CA ARG A 443 -12.43 30.51 -1.52
C ARG A 443 -11.13 30.76 -0.77
N LEU A 444 -10.82 29.87 0.17
CA LEU A 444 -9.52 29.77 0.80
C LEU A 444 -8.68 28.73 0.07
N ARG A 445 -7.38 28.98 -0.03
CA ARG A 445 -6.43 28.13 -0.76
C ARG A 445 -5.20 27.85 0.08
N LEU A 446 -4.83 26.57 0.16
CA LEU A 446 -3.58 26.07 0.70
C LEU A 446 -2.80 25.40 -0.43
N GLN A 447 -1.51 25.67 -0.55
CA GLN A 447 -0.67 25.05 -1.59
C GLN A 447 0.53 24.35 -0.96
N ILE A 448 0.86 23.16 -1.47
CA ILE A 448 2.10 22.46 -1.12
C ILE A 448 3.24 23.11 -1.89
N MET A 449 4.36 23.43 -1.22
CA MET A 449 5.52 24.03 -1.88
C MET A 449 6.05 23.11 -2.98
N GLY A 450 6.40 23.71 -4.13
CA GLY A 450 6.71 22.98 -5.37
C GLY A 450 8.16 22.54 -5.54
N ASP A 451 8.98 22.60 -4.49
CA ASP A 451 10.36 22.11 -4.55
C ASP A 451 10.41 20.57 -4.61
N ASN A 452 11.47 20.04 -5.24
CA ASN A 452 11.57 18.61 -5.54
C ASN A 452 11.48 17.74 -4.28
N ASN A 453 12.12 18.15 -3.19
CA ASN A 453 12.18 17.38 -1.94
C ASN A 453 10.81 17.34 -1.25
N ASN A 454 10.11 18.47 -1.23
CA ASN A 454 8.78 18.57 -0.65
C ASN A 454 7.75 17.75 -1.44
N LEU A 455 7.77 17.84 -2.77
CA LEU A 455 6.91 17.01 -3.63
C LEU A 455 7.27 15.53 -3.54
N THR A 456 8.56 15.19 -3.39
CA THR A 456 9.01 13.81 -3.16
C THR A 456 8.41 13.27 -1.86
N ARG A 457 8.44 14.03 -0.75
CA ARG A 457 7.79 13.62 0.52
C ARG A 457 6.29 13.45 0.36
N LEU A 458 5.61 14.41 -0.26
CA LEU A 458 4.17 14.34 -0.52
C LEU A 458 3.79 13.05 -1.25
N TYR A 459 4.43 12.78 -2.40
CA TYR A 459 4.05 11.65 -3.24
C TYR A 459 4.58 10.30 -2.75
N SER A 460 5.73 10.26 -2.06
CA SER A 460 6.28 9.00 -1.53
C SER A 460 5.65 8.58 -0.21
N GLN A 461 5.28 9.51 0.68
CA GLN A 461 4.81 9.20 2.03
C GLN A 461 3.29 9.29 2.18
N VAL A 462 2.65 10.33 1.60
CA VAL A 462 1.21 10.57 1.75
C VAL A 462 0.43 9.99 0.58
N GLY A 463 0.76 10.39 -0.65
CA GLY A 463 0.07 9.93 -1.85
C GLY A 463 -1.41 10.32 -1.89
N PHE A 464 -2.23 9.46 -2.50
CA PHE A 464 -3.67 9.68 -2.69
C PHE A 464 -4.43 8.37 -2.44
N GLU A 465 -5.58 8.47 -1.77
CA GLU A 465 -6.56 7.39 -1.60
C GLU A 465 -7.87 7.79 -2.29
N TYR A 466 -8.66 6.81 -2.73
CA TYR A 466 -9.94 7.04 -3.46
C TYR A 466 -9.83 7.97 -4.68
N ASN A 467 -8.65 7.99 -5.32
CA ASN A 467 -8.45 8.65 -6.60
C ASN A 467 -7.34 7.96 -7.37
N LYS A 468 -7.70 6.98 -8.20
CA LYS A 468 -6.78 6.12 -8.95
C LYS A 468 -5.91 6.92 -9.92
N GLU A 469 -6.48 7.94 -10.57
CA GLU A 469 -5.73 8.80 -11.49
C GLU A 469 -4.67 9.63 -10.77
N LYS A 470 -5.02 10.33 -9.68
CA LYS A 470 -4.07 11.10 -8.88
C LYS A 470 -2.98 10.21 -8.31
N LYS A 471 -3.34 9.02 -7.81
CA LYS A 471 -2.38 8.01 -7.32
C LYS A 471 -1.40 7.56 -8.40
N PHE A 472 -1.88 7.29 -9.61
CA PHE A 472 -1.03 6.94 -10.75
C PHE A 472 -0.08 8.10 -11.11
N LEU A 473 -0.62 9.31 -11.30
CA LEU A 473 0.18 10.49 -11.65
C LEU A 473 1.21 10.84 -10.58
N ALA A 474 0.90 10.61 -9.30
CA ALA A 474 1.84 10.82 -8.19
C ALA A 474 3.04 9.86 -8.27
N ASN A 475 2.81 8.58 -8.59
CA ASN A 475 3.89 7.61 -8.78
C ASN A 475 4.78 7.95 -9.99
N VAL A 476 4.16 8.43 -11.08
CA VAL A 476 4.91 8.91 -12.26
C VAL A 476 5.73 10.15 -11.90
N ALA A 477 5.13 11.13 -11.22
CA ALA A 477 5.81 12.33 -10.76
C ALA A 477 6.98 12.01 -9.82
N LEU A 478 6.78 11.09 -8.86
CA LEU A 478 7.81 10.64 -7.94
C LEU A 478 9.00 10.00 -8.65
N SER A 479 8.74 9.13 -9.64
CA SER A 479 9.79 8.51 -10.46
C SER A 479 10.59 9.56 -11.22
N TYR A 480 9.91 10.55 -11.79
CA TYR A 480 10.57 11.68 -12.47
C TYR A 480 11.39 12.53 -11.50
N LEU A 481 10.87 12.85 -10.33
CA LEU A 481 11.57 13.65 -9.31
C LEU A 481 12.85 12.94 -8.86
N GLN A 482 12.82 11.64 -8.63
CA GLN A 482 14.01 10.85 -8.29
C GLN A 482 15.03 10.81 -9.44
N TYR A 483 14.56 10.65 -10.67
CA TYR A 483 15.43 10.72 -11.85
C TYR A 483 16.11 12.08 -11.97
N LYS A 484 15.33 13.17 -11.80
CA LYS A 484 15.82 14.55 -11.80
C LYS A 484 16.86 14.76 -10.69
N GLU A 485 16.60 14.25 -9.49
CA GLU A 485 17.52 14.37 -8.36
C GLU A 485 18.87 13.71 -8.65
N LYS A 486 18.89 12.52 -9.26
CA LYS A 486 20.14 11.88 -9.69
C LYS A 486 20.93 12.72 -10.69
N ILE A 487 20.24 13.37 -11.64
CA ILE A 487 20.88 14.29 -12.59
C ILE A 487 21.47 15.50 -11.87
N LEU A 488 20.74 16.07 -10.90
CA LEU A 488 21.21 17.22 -10.12
C LEU A 488 22.43 16.84 -9.29
N ASN A 489 22.40 15.73 -8.56
CA ASN A 489 23.55 15.23 -7.78
C ASN A 489 24.78 15.01 -8.66
N ARG A 490 24.60 14.43 -9.85
CA ARG A 490 25.70 14.23 -10.80
C ARG A 490 26.29 15.56 -11.29
N ARG A 491 25.44 16.58 -11.50
CA ARG A 491 25.91 17.93 -11.87
C ARG A 491 26.68 18.58 -10.74
N GLU A 492 26.21 18.46 -9.50
CA GLU A 492 26.91 18.99 -8.32
C GLU A 492 28.26 18.30 -8.10
N GLU A 493 28.34 16.98 -8.26
CA GLU A 493 29.60 16.24 -8.19
C GLU A 493 30.57 16.68 -9.30
N ALA A 494 30.08 16.81 -10.54
CA ALA A 494 30.87 17.28 -11.66
C ALA A 494 31.37 18.72 -11.44
N GLU A 495 30.54 19.62 -10.89
CA GLU A 495 30.95 20.98 -10.54
C GLU A 495 32.07 20.99 -9.48
N LYS A 496 31.94 20.20 -8.41
CA LYS A 496 32.97 20.07 -7.37
C LYS A 496 34.29 19.54 -7.94
N LEU A 497 34.22 18.49 -8.77
CA LEU A 497 35.39 17.92 -9.42
C LEU A 497 36.03 18.89 -10.42
N ALA A 498 35.23 19.63 -11.18
CA ALA A 498 35.70 20.63 -12.13
C ALA A 498 36.50 21.74 -11.42
N LYS A 499 35.93 22.30 -10.34
CA LYS A 499 36.61 23.32 -9.52
C LYS A 499 37.94 22.80 -8.95
N ASN A 500 37.95 21.60 -8.39
CA ASN A 500 39.16 21.01 -7.81
C ASN A 500 40.25 20.76 -8.87
N LEU A 501 39.88 20.23 -10.04
CA LEU A 501 40.82 19.99 -11.14
C LEU A 501 41.42 21.30 -11.65
N TYR A 502 40.61 22.33 -11.84
CA TYR A 502 41.07 23.62 -12.35
C TYR A 502 41.95 24.36 -11.33
N GLN A 503 41.54 24.41 -10.06
CA GLN A 503 42.34 24.98 -8.97
C GLN A 503 43.67 24.22 -8.75
N GLY A 504 43.68 22.92 -9.01
CA GLY A 504 44.88 22.08 -9.01
C GLY A 504 45.84 22.29 -10.20
N LYS A 505 45.72 23.41 -10.94
CA LYS A 505 46.45 23.74 -12.18
C LYS A 505 46.06 22.90 -13.40
N GLY A 506 44.91 22.22 -13.37
CA GLY A 506 44.35 21.58 -14.56
C GLY A 506 43.85 22.61 -15.57
N THR A 507 43.89 22.27 -16.86
CA THR A 507 43.34 23.10 -17.94
C THR A 507 41.84 22.85 -18.10
N GLU A 508 41.13 23.83 -18.67
CA GLU A 508 39.72 23.67 -19.03
C GLU A 508 39.48 22.44 -19.91
N LYS A 509 40.37 22.20 -20.89
CA LYS A 509 40.31 21.01 -21.75
C LYS A 509 40.32 19.70 -20.95
N GLN A 510 41.19 19.61 -19.94
CA GLN A 510 41.25 18.42 -19.06
C GLN A 510 39.97 18.24 -18.23
N VAL A 511 39.32 19.32 -17.81
CA VAL A 511 38.02 19.27 -17.11
C VAL A 511 36.93 18.74 -18.05
N LEU A 512 36.88 19.24 -19.29
CA LEU A 512 35.91 18.83 -20.29
C LEU A 512 36.06 17.36 -20.69
N ASP A 513 37.29 16.94 -21.03
CA ASP A 513 37.59 15.53 -21.34
C ASP A 513 37.27 14.61 -20.15
N LYS A 514 37.52 15.13 -18.95
CA LYS A 514 37.22 14.60 -17.61
C LYS A 514 35.77 14.16 -17.40
N LEU A 515 34.91 15.17 -17.49
CA LEU A 515 33.64 15.21 -16.75
C LEU A 515 32.43 15.37 -17.67
N ARG A 516 32.65 15.53 -18.99
CA ARG A 516 31.56 15.62 -19.95
C ARG A 516 30.71 14.37 -19.91
N HIS A 517 29.40 14.59 -19.85
CA HIS A 517 28.40 13.54 -19.83
C HIS A 517 27.14 14.04 -20.53
N GLU A 518 26.24 13.14 -20.94
CA GLU A 518 24.94 13.51 -21.55
C GLU A 518 24.17 14.57 -20.73
N PHE A 519 24.25 14.47 -19.39
CA PHE A 519 23.60 15.39 -18.46
C PHE A 519 24.51 16.52 -17.94
N VAL A 520 25.80 16.52 -18.27
CA VAL A 520 26.80 17.51 -17.83
C VAL A 520 27.42 18.14 -19.08
N SER A 521 26.86 19.28 -19.49
CA SER A 521 27.27 19.94 -20.72
C SER A 521 28.59 20.70 -20.56
N GLU A 522 29.29 20.91 -21.67
CA GLU A 522 30.50 21.74 -21.73
C GLU A 522 30.26 23.15 -21.17
N ARG A 523 29.15 23.78 -21.57
CA ARG A 523 28.75 25.09 -21.04
C ARG A 523 28.56 25.09 -19.51
N PHE A 524 28.05 23.99 -18.94
CA PHE A 524 27.90 23.86 -17.49
C PHE A 524 29.27 23.75 -16.80
N LEU A 525 30.18 22.93 -17.34
CA LEU A 525 31.54 22.77 -16.81
C LEU A 525 32.37 24.04 -16.92
N HIS A 526 32.33 24.74 -18.06
CA HIS A 526 32.98 26.04 -18.23
C HIS A 526 32.49 27.04 -17.18
N ARG A 527 31.17 27.13 -16.94
CA ARG A 527 30.61 28.02 -15.90
C ARG A 527 30.88 27.56 -14.47
N SER A 528 31.38 26.35 -14.28
CA SER A 528 31.70 25.81 -12.96
C SER A 528 33.11 26.19 -12.50
N ILE A 529 34.03 26.41 -13.44
CA ILE A 529 35.46 26.70 -13.16
C ILE A 529 35.78 28.20 -13.11
N PHE A 530 34.91 29.04 -13.66
CA PHE A 530 34.93 30.51 -13.59
C PHE A 530 33.72 30.99 -12.80
#